data_AF-A0A7S1V7F6-F1
#
_entry.id   AF-A0A7S1V7F6-F1
#
_cell.length_a   1.000
_cell.length_b   1.000
_cell.length_c   1.000
_cell.angle_alpha   90.00
_cell.angle_beta   90.00
_cell.angle_gamma   90.00
#
_symmetry.space_group_name_H-M   'P 1'
#
loop_
_entity.id
_entity.type
_entity.pdbx_description
1 polymer ?
#
loop_
_entity_poly.entity_id
_entity_poly.type
_entity_poly.pdbx_seq_one_letter_code
_entity_poly.pdbx_strand_id
1 'polypeptide(L)'
;ESAPIIDAVQTWIQERGPELETHPCTIVDLCSGKGFLSMYLSEILDPKRVQKLVLVDKQWAMCGAQPSQHHINWDHIYGEIPGPVACDDDDGEGKTEAMKPSYFDSWPIPLQTSKQDLKNAQNRREMKKRLFESAQGPVLLLAVHLCGTLSLKAVDLFNDNKRISFFALKPCCLPPMLHVTRNEVFQIGTHSFPATDVCASGTFRNSKWKGPPRSHLKARFNSWSDHLYQGVEEGDAGTTQKQKQEFEIQTKGGFQNVFIFAERDSKSTENTFPLINVE
;
A
#
# COMPACT_ATOMS: atom_id res chain seq x y z
N GLU A 1 -1.71 -14.78 -1.75
CA GLU A 1 -0.54 -13.92 -1.45
C GLU A 1 -0.82 -12.83 -0.42
N SER A 2 -2.03 -12.27 -0.39
CA SER A 2 -2.42 -11.21 0.56
C SER A 2 -3.06 -11.70 1.86
N ALA A 3 -3.35 -13.00 2.00
CA ALA A 3 -4.06 -13.54 3.17
C ALA A 3 -3.39 -13.19 4.52
N PRO A 4 -2.06 -13.31 4.71
CA PRO A 4 -1.44 -12.89 5.97
C PRO A 4 -1.55 -11.40 6.25
N ILE A 5 -1.63 -10.56 5.21
CA ILE A 5 -1.85 -9.11 5.37
C ILE A 5 -3.28 -8.85 5.82
N ILE A 6 -4.26 -9.53 5.20
CA ILE A 6 -5.68 -9.42 5.56
C ILE A 6 -5.89 -9.83 7.01
N ASP A 7 -5.34 -10.97 7.41
CA ASP A 7 -5.43 -11.51 8.77
C ASP A 7 -4.82 -10.55 9.81
N ALA A 8 -3.62 -10.01 9.52
CA ALA A 8 -2.98 -9.03 10.40
C ALA A 8 -3.78 -7.72 10.52
N VAL A 9 -4.37 -7.23 9.42
CA VAL A 9 -5.23 -6.03 9.43
C VAL A 9 -6.50 -6.28 10.23
N GLN A 10 -7.16 -7.43 10.04
CA GLN A 10 -8.36 -7.80 10.80
C GLN A 10 -8.06 -7.89 12.29
N THR A 11 -6.97 -8.55 12.67
CA THR A 11 -6.51 -8.66 14.06
C THR A 11 -6.28 -7.28 14.67
N TRP A 12 -5.50 -6.43 14.00
CA TRP A 12 -5.20 -5.08 14.46
C TRP A 12 -6.46 -4.23 14.71
N ILE A 13 -7.44 -4.30 13.80
CA ILE A 13 -8.73 -3.58 13.91
C ILE A 13 -9.58 -4.15 15.05
N GLN A 14 -9.61 -5.47 15.22
CA GLN A 14 -10.40 -6.12 16.27
C GLN A 14 -9.89 -5.76 17.66
N GLU A 15 -8.57 -5.76 17.87
CA GLU A 15 -7.93 -5.42 19.14
C GLU A 15 -8.20 -3.97 19.59
N ARG A 16 -8.52 -3.08 18.64
CA ARG A 16 -8.77 -1.64 18.88
C ARG A 16 -10.24 -1.24 18.75
N GLY A 17 -11.15 -2.21 18.64
CA GLY A 17 -12.54 -2.01 18.22
C GLY A 17 -13.23 -0.73 18.71
N PRO A 18 -13.38 -0.50 20.03
CA PRO A 18 -14.08 0.68 20.55
C PRO A 18 -13.41 2.02 20.20
N GLU A 19 -12.07 2.09 20.17
CA GLU A 19 -11.34 3.30 19.80
C GLU A 19 -11.62 3.68 18.34
N LEU A 20 -11.61 2.70 17.45
CA LEU A 20 -11.82 2.91 16.01
C LEU A 20 -13.26 3.27 15.65
N GLU A 21 -14.25 2.97 16.49
CA GLU A 21 -15.63 3.45 16.28
C GLU A 21 -15.75 4.97 16.49
N THR A 22 -14.86 5.56 17.29
CA THR A 22 -14.77 7.02 17.48
C THR A 22 -13.80 7.68 16.52
N HIS A 23 -12.67 7.02 16.23
CA HIS A 23 -11.61 7.52 15.36
C HIS A 23 -11.27 6.46 14.31
N PRO A 24 -12.12 6.29 13.27
CA PRO A 24 -11.95 5.25 12.28
C PRO A 24 -10.63 5.40 11.52
N CYS A 25 -9.98 4.28 11.24
CA CYS A 25 -8.67 4.29 10.61
C CYS A 25 -8.76 4.54 9.10
N THR A 26 -7.65 4.99 8.51
CA THR A 26 -7.46 5.04 7.06
C THR A 26 -6.45 3.98 6.65
N ILE A 27 -6.80 3.18 5.64
CA ILE A 27 -5.90 2.16 5.07
C ILE A 27 -5.30 2.70 3.78
N VAL A 28 -3.98 2.64 3.63
CA VAL A 28 -3.26 3.08 2.42
C VAL A 28 -2.56 1.88 1.79
N ASP A 29 -2.98 1.50 0.58
CA ASP A 29 -2.42 0.38 -0.19
C ASP A 29 -1.41 0.90 -1.24
N LEU A 30 -0.12 0.72 -0.94
CA LEU A 30 0.97 1.18 -1.80
C LEU A 30 1.22 0.25 -2.97
N CYS A 31 1.37 0.85 -4.16
CA CYS A 31 1.51 0.11 -5.41
C CYS A 31 0.37 -0.89 -5.60
N SER A 32 -0.85 -0.45 -5.31
CA SER A 32 -2.06 -1.28 -5.27
C SER A 32 -2.33 -2.05 -6.56
N GLY A 33 -1.72 -1.62 -7.69
CA GLY A 33 -2.04 -2.14 -9.01
C GLY A 33 -3.54 -1.99 -9.26
N LYS A 34 -4.22 -3.09 -9.56
CA LYS A 34 -5.67 -3.12 -9.79
C LYS A 34 -6.52 -2.94 -8.51
N GLY A 35 -5.93 -2.94 -7.32
CA GLY A 35 -6.65 -2.61 -6.08
C GLY A 35 -7.39 -3.77 -5.41
N PHE A 36 -7.20 -5.01 -5.88
CA PHE A 36 -7.90 -6.17 -5.33
C PHE A 36 -7.77 -6.32 -3.81
N LEU A 37 -6.61 -6.01 -3.23
CA LEU A 37 -6.43 -6.06 -1.77
C LEU A 37 -7.39 -5.08 -1.08
N SER A 38 -7.41 -3.80 -1.48
CA SER A 38 -8.33 -2.81 -0.93
C SER A 38 -9.80 -3.18 -1.14
N MET A 39 -10.16 -3.74 -2.30
CA MET A 39 -11.52 -4.21 -2.59
C MET A 39 -11.95 -5.33 -1.64
N TYR A 40 -11.10 -6.35 -1.45
CA TYR A 40 -11.39 -7.41 -0.48
C TYR A 40 -11.53 -6.87 0.94
N LEU A 41 -10.61 -5.98 1.36
CA LEU A 41 -10.67 -5.36 2.69
C LEU A 41 -11.94 -4.52 2.86
N SER A 42 -12.39 -3.82 1.82
CA SER A 42 -13.65 -3.06 1.88
C SER A 42 -14.86 -3.95 2.17
N GLU A 43 -14.89 -5.17 1.67
CA GLU A 43 -16.04 -6.07 1.82
C GLU A 43 -16.08 -6.77 3.19
N ILE A 44 -14.91 -7.01 3.78
CA ILE A 44 -14.79 -7.87 4.98
C ILE A 44 -14.55 -7.10 6.28
N LEU A 45 -14.17 -5.83 6.21
CA LEU A 45 -13.92 -5.00 7.39
C LEU A 45 -15.19 -4.22 7.79
N ASP A 46 -15.27 -3.86 9.06
CA ASP A 46 -16.39 -3.08 9.60
C ASP A 46 -16.29 -1.61 9.15
N PRO A 47 -17.28 -1.07 8.41
CA PRO A 47 -17.28 0.32 7.95
C PRO A 47 -17.36 1.35 9.08
N LYS A 48 -17.73 0.95 10.30
CA LYS A 48 -17.67 1.84 11.47
C LYS A 48 -16.25 2.08 11.96
N ARG A 49 -15.30 1.20 11.62
CA ARG A 49 -13.92 1.22 12.13
C ARG A 49 -12.90 1.63 11.08
N VAL A 50 -13.30 1.64 9.82
CA VAL A 50 -12.45 2.01 8.68
C VAL A 50 -13.16 3.11 7.90
N GLN A 51 -12.53 4.28 7.86
CA GLN A 51 -13.10 5.45 7.19
C GLN A 51 -13.06 5.29 5.66
N LYS A 52 -11.94 4.81 5.14
CA LYS A 52 -11.68 4.66 3.70
C LYS A 52 -10.44 3.84 3.43
N LEU A 53 -10.34 3.33 2.21
CA LEU A 53 -9.10 2.75 1.68
C LEU A 53 -8.57 3.59 0.52
N VAL A 54 -7.27 3.91 0.55
CA VAL A 54 -6.60 4.70 -0.48
C VAL A 54 -5.71 3.80 -1.33
N LEU A 55 -6.07 3.65 -2.60
CA LEU A 55 -5.32 2.90 -3.61
C LEU A 55 -4.26 3.81 -4.23
N VAL A 56 -2.99 3.55 -3.91
CA VAL A 56 -1.87 4.38 -4.37
C VAL A 56 -1.14 3.65 -5.49
N ASP A 57 -1.24 4.16 -6.71
CA ASP A 57 -0.45 3.68 -7.85
C ASP A 57 -0.23 4.79 -8.87
N LYS A 58 0.90 4.77 -9.58
CA LYS A 58 1.18 5.73 -10.65
C LYS A 58 0.25 5.55 -11.87
N GLN A 59 -0.36 4.38 -12.00
CA GLN A 59 -1.24 4.05 -13.13
C GLN A 59 -2.72 4.37 -12.85
N TRP A 60 -3.10 4.70 -11.62
CA TRP A 60 -4.44 5.20 -11.34
C TRP A 60 -4.61 6.65 -11.80
N ALA A 61 -5.84 7.04 -12.13
CA ALA A 61 -6.22 8.44 -12.14
C ALA A 61 -6.38 8.95 -10.69
N MET A 62 -6.21 10.25 -10.46
CA MET A 62 -6.62 10.85 -9.19
C MET A 62 -8.12 10.67 -8.97
N CYS A 63 -8.55 10.39 -7.73
CA CYS A 63 -9.96 10.31 -7.38
C CYS A 63 -10.73 11.56 -7.86
N GLY A 64 -11.87 11.35 -8.53
CA GLY A 64 -12.68 12.42 -9.13
C GLY A 64 -12.16 12.98 -10.46
N ALA A 65 -10.97 12.60 -10.92
CA ALA A 65 -10.48 12.97 -12.23
C ALA A 65 -10.96 11.98 -13.31
N GLN A 66 -11.18 12.49 -14.53
CA GLN A 66 -11.50 11.65 -15.68
C GLN A 66 -10.29 10.75 -16.05
N PRO A 67 -10.45 9.42 -16.07
CA PRO A 67 -9.36 8.52 -16.42
C PRO A 67 -9.02 8.59 -17.92
N SER A 68 -7.72 8.53 -18.23
CA SER A 68 -7.23 8.35 -19.61
C SER A 68 -7.16 6.86 -19.95
N GLN A 69 -7.12 6.51 -21.25
CA GLN A 69 -7.09 5.11 -21.72
C GLN A 69 -5.97 4.23 -21.13
N HIS A 70 -4.85 4.83 -20.73
CA HIS A 70 -3.70 4.11 -20.16
C HIS A 70 -3.78 3.97 -18.64
N HIS A 71 -4.75 4.61 -17.99
CA HIS A 71 -4.95 4.46 -16.56
C HIS A 71 -5.65 3.12 -16.26
N ILE A 72 -5.37 2.59 -15.07
CA ILE A 72 -6.19 1.54 -14.52
C ILE A 72 -7.61 2.10 -14.36
N ASN A 73 -8.58 1.37 -14.88
CA ASN A 73 -10.00 1.67 -14.79
C ASN A 73 -10.74 0.44 -14.28
N TRP A 74 -12.06 0.51 -14.11
CA TRP A 74 -12.86 -0.55 -13.47
C TRP A 74 -13.27 -1.68 -14.41
N ASP A 75 -12.89 -1.62 -15.68
CA ASP A 75 -13.28 -2.63 -16.66
C ASP A 75 -12.75 -4.02 -16.28
N HIS A 76 -11.69 -4.07 -15.46
CA HIS A 76 -11.14 -5.33 -14.95
C HIS A 76 -12.02 -6.04 -13.90
N ILE A 77 -13.08 -5.42 -13.40
CA ILE A 77 -14.02 -6.02 -12.44
C ILE A 77 -15.38 -6.27 -13.08
N TYR A 78 -15.94 -5.25 -13.74
CA TYR A 78 -17.29 -5.30 -14.28
C TYR A 78 -17.35 -5.46 -15.81
N GLY A 79 -16.19 -5.55 -16.48
CA GLY A 79 -16.10 -5.45 -17.93
C GLY A 79 -16.25 -4.01 -18.42
N GLU A 80 -16.24 -3.80 -19.74
CA GLU A 80 -16.63 -2.52 -20.31
C GLU A 80 -18.06 -2.22 -19.85
N ILE A 81 -18.22 -1.21 -19.00
CA ILE A 81 -19.56 -0.67 -18.70
C ILE A 81 -20.09 -0.23 -20.06
N PRO A 82 -21.22 -0.79 -20.56
CA PRO A 82 -21.82 -0.27 -21.78
C PRO A 82 -21.94 1.23 -21.61
N GLY A 83 -21.40 1.99 -22.57
CA GLY A 83 -21.52 3.44 -22.56
C GLY A 83 -22.96 3.84 -22.28
N PRO A 84 -23.22 5.08 -21.82
CA PRO A 84 -24.60 5.52 -21.56
C PRO A 84 -25.46 5.06 -22.72
N VAL A 85 -26.44 4.20 -22.43
CA VAL A 85 -27.46 3.86 -23.41
C VAL A 85 -27.98 5.23 -23.82
N ALA A 86 -27.76 5.61 -25.07
CA ALA A 86 -28.43 6.76 -25.63
C ALA A 86 -29.92 6.42 -25.45
N CYS A 87 -30.56 7.02 -24.44
CA CYS A 87 -31.97 7.22 -24.51
C CYS A 87 -32.13 8.16 -25.71
N ASP A 88 -32.48 7.57 -26.86
CA ASP A 88 -33.08 8.27 -27.97
C ASP A 88 -34.40 8.86 -27.47
N ASP A 89 -34.30 9.93 -26.68
CA ASP A 89 -35.38 10.81 -26.30
C ASP A 89 -34.77 12.22 -26.30
N ASP A 90 -34.58 12.70 -27.53
CA ASP A 90 -34.70 14.11 -27.88
C ASP A 90 -36.11 14.52 -27.47
N ASP A 91 -36.21 15.32 -26.41
CA ASP A 91 -37.30 16.26 -26.15
C ASP A 91 -36.97 17.02 -24.86
N GLY A 92 -36.44 18.22 -25.00
CA GLY A 92 -36.71 19.35 -24.10
C GLY A 92 -36.23 19.31 -22.64
N GLU A 93 -35.58 20.41 -22.25
CA GLU A 93 -35.44 20.90 -20.86
C GLU A 93 -34.40 20.20 -19.95
N GLY A 94 -33.26 20.89 -19.80
CA GLY A 94 -32.57 21.05 -18.52
C GLY A 94 -32.33 19.78 -17.69
N LYS A 95 -31.67 18.77 -18.26
CA LYS A 95 -31.14 17.65 -17.46
C LYS A 95 -30.00 18.18 -16.57
N THR A 96 -30.33 18.46 -15.31
CA THR A 96 -29.34 18.38 -14.23
C THR A 96 -28.80 16.97 -14.30
N GLU A 97 -27.57 16.80 -14.80
CA GLU A 97 -26.89 15.51 -14.75
C GLU A 97 -26.79 15.13 -13.28
N ALA A 98 -27.73 14.31 -12.81
CA ALA A 98 -27.64 13.68 -11.51
C ALA A 98 -26.28 13.00 -11.48
N MET A 99 -25.38 13.54 -10.66
CA MET A 99 -24.00 13.12 -10.52
C MET A 99 -24.03 11.61 -10.29
N LYS A 100 -23.67 10.84 -11.33
CA LYS A 100 -23.69 9.37 -11.26
C LYS A 100 -22.89 9.00 -10.00
N PRO A 101 -23.44 8.14 -9.11
CA PRO A 101 -22.72 7.74 -7.90
C PRO A 101 -21.33 7.28 -8.32
N SER A 102 -20.33 7.96 -7.74
CA SER A 102 -18.95 7.67 -8.03
C SER A 102 -18.70 6.24 -7.59
N TYR A 103 -18.13 5.42 -8.48
CA TYR A 103 -17.77 4.02 -8.18
C TYR A 103 -17.05 3.87 -6.83
N PHE A 104 -16.24 4.86 -6.48
CA PHE A 104 -15.51 4.96 -5.23
C PHE A 104 -16.40 4.87 -3.98
N ASP A 105 -17.65 5.32 -4.10
CA ASP A 105 -18.63 5.38 -3.02
C ASP A 105 -19.59 4.18 -3.01
N SER A 106 -19.52 3.27 -4.00
CA SER A 106 -20.39 2.10 -4.06
C SER A 106 -19.92 0.92 -3.22
N TRP A 107 -18.69 0.97 -2.70
CA TRP A 107 -18.10 -0.05 -1.86
C TRP A 107 -18.53 0.11 -0.40
N PRO A 108 -18.67 -0.97 0.40
CA PRO A 108 -19.08 -0.86 1.80
C PRO A 108 -18.20 0.08 2.62
N ILE A 109 -16.91 0.12 2.31
CA ILE A 109 -15.97 1.14 2.79
C ILE A 109 -15.47 1.91 1.55
N PRO A 110 -15.60 3.24 1.51
CA PRO A 110 -15.22 4.01 0.34
C PRO A 110 -13.77 3.79 -0.09
N LEU A 111 -13.58 3.59 -1.39
CA LEU A 111 -12.27 3.50 -2.02
C LEU A 111 -11.87 4.87 -2.57
N GLN A 112 -10.60 5.24 -2.52
CA GLN A 112 -10.09 6.47 -3.15
C GLN A 112 -8.80 6.18 -3.90
N THR A 113 -8.68 6.60 -5.16
CA THR A 113 -7.42 6.48 -5.88
C THR A 113 -6.53 7.70 -5.72
N SER A 114 -5.22 7.45 -5.61
CA SER A 114 -4.20 8.48 -5.57
C SER A 114 -3.09 8.14 -6.57
N LYS A 115 -2.96 8.96 -7.62
CA LYS A 115 -1.91 8.84 -8.62
C LYS A 115 -0.58 9.29 -8.03
N GLN A 116 0.24 8.34 -7.58
CA GLN A 116 1.55 8.63 -6.99
C GLN A 116 2.63 7.71 -7.54
N ASP A 117 3.73 8.31 -8.01
CA ASP A 117 4.99 7.59 -8.23
C ASP A 117 5.82 7.61 -6.95
N LEU A 118 5.87 6.48 -6.26
CA LEU A 118 6.61 6.29 -5.00
C LEU A 118 8.13 6.54 -5.17
N LYS A 119 8.68 6.41 -6.38
CA LYS A 119 10.09 6.73 -6.65
C LYS A 119 10.35 8.23 -6.60
N ASN A 120 9.36 9.06 -6.92
CA ASN A 120 9.47 10.51 -6.92
C ASN A 120 9.36 11.07 -5.48
N ALA A 121 10.36 11.85 -5.06
CA ALA A 121 10.41 12.41 -3.72
C ALA A 121 9.32 13.46 -3.44
N GLN A 122 8.91 14.24 -4.45
CA GLN A 122 7.82 15.20 -4.31
C GLN A 122 6.50 14.48 -4.04
N ASN A 123 6.19 13.43 -4.79
CA ASN A 123 4.99 12.62 -4.57
C ASN A 123 4.94 12.05 -3.15
N ARG A 124 6.07 11.56 -2.62
CA ARG A 124 6.14 11.10 -1.21
C ARG A 124 5.83 12.22 -0.20
N ARG A 125 6.30 13.45 -0.44
CA ARG A 125 5.96 14.61 0.40
C ARG A 125 4.48 14.97 0.29
N GLU A 126 3.90 14.90 -0.90
CA GLU A 126 2.47 15.15 -1.10
C GLU A 126 1.60 14.11 -0.41
N MET A 127 1.99 12.84 -0.48
CA MET A 127 1.33 11.75 0.25
C MET A 127 1.33 12.00 1.76
N LYS A 128 2.46 12.42 2.33
CA LYS A 128 2.56 12.78 3.75
C LYS A 128 1.49 13.79 4.14
N LYS A 129 1.40 14.90 3.39
CA LYS A 129 0.43 15.96 3.66
C LYS A 129 -1.03 15.52 3.47
N ARG A 130 -1.33 14.81 2.37
CA ARG A 130 -2.71 14.54 1.93
C ARG A 130 -3.32 13.23 2.43
N LEU A 131 -2.48 12.27 2.83
CA LEU A 131 -2.93 10.94 3.23
C LEU A 131 -2.67 10.69 4.72
N PHE A 132 -1.51 11.13 5.23
CA PHE A 132 -1.11 10.80 6.60
C PHE A 132 -1.47 11.91 7.58
N GLU A 133 -1.08 13.16 7.30
CA GLU A 133 -1.33 14.29 8.20
C GLU A 133 -2.81 14.70 8.27
N SER A 134 -3.57 14.48 7.19
CA SER A 134 -5.00 14.81 7.13
C SER A 134 -5.93 13.68 7.60
N ALA A 135 -5.40 12.53 8.00
CA ALA A 135 -6.23 11.43 8.49
C ALA A 135 -6.84 11.80 9.85
N GLN A 136 -8.11 11.45 10.07
CA GLN A 136 -8.79 11.73 11.34
C GLN A 136 -8.41 10.72 12.43
N GLY A 137 -8.26 9.45 12.05
CA GLY A 137 -7.80 8.37 12.92
C GLY A 137 -6.42 7.81 12.54
N PRO A 138 -6.06 6.65 13.11
CA PRO A 138 -4.83 5.92 12.79
C PRO A 138 -4.69 5.61 11.29
N VAL A 139 -3.45 5.51 10.81
CA VAL A 139 -3.16 5.08 9.43
C VAL A 139 -2.52 3.70 9.42
N LEU A 140 -3.06 2.80 8.58
CA LEU A 140 -2.48 1.51 8.26
C LEU A 140 -1.82 1.61 6.88
N LEU A 141 -0.52 1.32 6.79
CA LEU A 141 0.22 1.33 5.53
C LEU A 141 0.47 -0.10 5.05
N LEU A 142 -0.16 -0.48 3.94
CA LEU A 142 -0.01 -1.78 3.32
C LEU A 142 0.91 -1.66 2.10
N ALA A 143 1.89 -2.55 2.00
CA ALA A 143 2.91 -2.51 0.98
C ALA A 143 3.13 -3.93 0.43
N VAL A 144 2.24 -4.36 -0.48
CA VAL A 144 2.30 -5.71 -1.07
C VAL A 144 2.82 -5.63 -2.50
N HIS A 145 3.72 -6.54 -2.89
CA HIS A 145 4.32 -6.59 -4.23
C HIS A 145 5.17 -5.38 -4.64
N LEU A 146 5.75 -4.65 -3.68
CA LEU A 146 6.69 -3.59 -4.01
C LEU A 146 7.98 -4.17 -4.59
N CYS A 147 8.23 -3.83 -5.84
CA CYS A 147 9.35 -4.37 -6.61
C CYS A 147 10.65 -3.61 -6.34
N GLY A 148 11.73 -4.32 -6.01
CA GLY A 148 13.06 -3.75 -5.83
C GLY A 148 13.05 -2.61 -4.81
N THR A 149 13.65 -1.48 -5.19
CA THR A 149 13.84 -0.32 -4.31
C THR A 149 12.56 0.37 -3.85
N LEU A 150 11.39 0.00 -4.39
CA LEU A 150 10.10 0.50 -3.89
C LEU A 150 9.86 0.09 -2.43
N SER A 151 10.30 -1.11 -2.03
CA SER A 151 10.16 -1.55 -0.64
C SER A 151 11.00 -0.73 0.34
N LEU A 152 12.17 -0.21 -0.07
CA LEU A 152 12.92 0.78 0.71
C LEU A 152 12.09 2.04 0.96
N LYS A 153 11.41 2.52 -0.09
CA LYS A 153 10.58 3.73 0.01
C LYS A 153 9.34 3.52 0.89
N ALA A 154 8.79 2.32 0.96
CA ALA A 154 7.72 2.01 1.89
C ALA A 154 8.20 2.01 3.35
N VAL A 155 9.40 1.46 3.62
CA VAL A 155 10.02 1.54 4.95
C VAL A 155 10.30 2.99 5.33
N ASP A 156 10.88 3.80 4.42
CA ASP A 156 11.08 5.24 4.65
C ASP A 156 9.76 5.95 4.99
N LEU A 157 8.69 5.67 4.23
CA LEU A 157 7.37 6.26 4.51
C LEU A 157 6.84 5.86 5.88
N PHE A 158 7.02 4.62 6.31
CA PHE A 158 6.64 4.23 7.67
C PHE A 158 7.45 5.02 8.70
N ASN A 159 8.79 5.00 8.62
CA ASN A 159 9.70 5.63 9.56
C ASN A 159 9.44 7.15 9.71
N ASP A 160 9.26 7.84 8.59
CA ASP A 160 9.12 9.31 8.48
C ASP A 160 7.74 9.86 8.94
N ASN A 161 6.76 8.97 9.16
CA ASN A 161 5.37 9.36 9.41
C ASN A 161 4.82 8.67 10.65
N LYS A 162 4.96 9.32 11.82
CA LYS A 162 4.56 8.77 13.12
C LYS A 162 3.06 8.43 13.25
N ARG A 163 2.21 9.04 12.41
CA ARG A 163 0.76 8.73 12.32
C ARG A 163 0.43 7.37 11.74
N ILE A 164 1.40 6.70 11.12
CA ILE A 164 1.21 5.32 10.65
C ILE A 164 1.35 4.41 11.85
N SER A 165 0.23 3.88 12.34
CA SER A 165 0.18 3.05 13.54
C SER A 165 0.46 1.58 13.23
N PHE A 166 0.29 1.18 11.98
CA PHE A 166 0.56 -0.18 11.52
C PHE A 166 1.14 -0.20 10.11
N PHE A 167 2.08 -1.09 9.87
CA PHE A 167 2.76 -1.28 8.61
C PHE A 167 2.84 -2.77 8.30
N ALA A 168 2.46 -3.13 7.09
CA ALA A 168 2.58 -4.50 6.59
C ALA A 168 3.26 -4.49 5.23
N LEU A 169 4.44 -5.09 5.16
CA LEU A 169 5.27 -5.16 3.96
C LEU A 169 5.45 -6.61 3.52
N LYS A 170 5.19 -6.83 2.24
CA LYS A 170 5.52 -8.07 1.56
C LYS A 170 6.44 -7.78 0.37
N PRO A 171 7.77 -7.92 0.52
CA PRO A 171 8.70 -7.73 -0.58
C PRO A 171 8.52 -8.84 -1.63
N CYS A 172 8.66 -8.50 -2.92
CA CYS A 172 8.48 -9.49 -4.00
C CYS A 172 9.67 -9.59 -4.95
N CYS A 173 10.36 -8.51 -5.26
CA CYS A 173 11.46 -8.51 -6.24
C CYS A 173 12.73 -7.95 -5.63
N LEU A 174 13.86 -8.54 -6.03
CA LEU A 174 15.19 -8.03 -5.73
C LEU A 174 15.48 -6.77 -6.55
N PRO A 175 16.28 -5.82 -6.03
CA PRO A 175 16.75 -4.69 -6.81
C PRO A 175 17.62 -5.13 -8.02
N PRO A 176 17.62 -4.37 -9.13
CA PRO A 176 18.39 -4.73 -10.32
C PRO A 176 19.90 -4.52 -10.13
N MET A 177 20.72 -5.25 -10.91
CA MET A 177 22.19 -5.14 -10.89
C MET A 177 22.75 -3.75 -11.22
N LEU A 178 21.96 -2.84 -11.81
CA LEU A 178 22.40 -1.48 -12.11
C LEU A 178 22.94 -0.74 -10.87
N HIS A 179 22.35 -1.01 -9.69
CA HIS A 179 22.80 -0.41 -8.43
C HIS A 179 24.20 -0.92 -8.01
N VAL A 180 24.52 -2.18 -8.32
CA VAL A 180 25.86 -2.75 -8.10
C VAL A 180 26.88 -2.10 -9.03
N THR A 181 26.54 -1.93 -10.31
CA THR A 181 27.42 -1.26 -11.29
C THR A 181 27.74 0.17 -10.88
N ARG A 182 26.83 0.82 -10.15
CA ARG A 182 27.01 2.18 -9.62
C ARG A 182 27.68 2.21 -8.24
N ASN A 183 28.06 1.06 -7.70
CA ASN A 183 28.63 0.91 -6.36
C ASN A 183 27.76 1.58 -5.28
N GLU A 184 26.44 1.46 -5.40
CA GLU A 184 25.50 2.09 -4.48
C GLU A 184 25.48 1.37 -3.12
N VAL A 185 25.35 2.16 -2.06
CA VAL A 185 25.00 1.70 -0.71
C VAL A 185 23.56 2.12 -0.47
N PHE A 186 22.70 1.16 -0.15
CA PHE A 186 21.33 1.46 0.25
C PHE A 186 21.29 1.87 1.72
N GLN A 187 20.45 2.86 2.02
CA GLN A 187 20.20 3.34 3.37
C GLN A 187 18.69 3.45 3.60
N ILE A 188 18.23 2.94 4.73
CA ILE A 188 16.83 2.98 5.22
C ILE A 188 16.85 3.18 6.73
N GLY A 189 16.29 4.31 7.19
CA GLY A 189 16.48 4.77 8.56
C GLY A 189 17.97 4.87 8.93
N THR A 190 18.36 4.21 10.02
CA THR A 190 19.75 4.11 10.50
C THR A 190 20.51 2.91 9.93
N HIS A 191 19.85 2.03 9.17
CA HIS A 191 20.45 0.83 8.60
C HIS A 191 20.99 1.08 7.20
N SER A 192 22.18 0.54 6.90
CA SER A 192 22.80 0.65 5.58
C SER A 192 23.50 -0.64 5.15
N PHE A 193 23.53 -0.90 3.86
CA PHE A 193 24.09 -2.12 3.28
C PHE A 193 24.40 -1.93 1.79
N PRO A 194 25.45 -2.57 1.27
CA PRO A 194 25.84 -2.41 -0.13
C PRO A 194 24.86 -3.12 -1.07
N ALA A 195 24.65 -2.55 -2.27
CA ALA A 195 23.78 -3.13 -3.29
C ALA A 195 24.21 -4.56 -3.70
N THR A 196 25.50 -4.90 -3.56
CA THR A 196 26.06 -6.22 -3.88
C THR A 196 25.44 -7.36 -3.09
N ASP A 197 24.92 -7.08 -1.89
CA ASP A 197 24.36 -8.10 -1.00
C ASP A 197 23.01 -8.64 -1.50
N VAL A 198 22.26 -7.79 -2.20
CA VAL A 198 20.83 -8.05 -2.47
C VAL A 198 20.46 -7.99 -3.94
N CYS A 199 21.18 -7.22 -4.75
CA CYS A 199 20.84 -7.07 -6.16
C CYS A 199 20.97 -8.38 -6.90
N ALA A 200 20.12 -8.60 -7.91
CA ALA A 200 20.20 -9.79 -8.74
C ALA A 200 19.86 -9.48 -10.19
N SER A 201 20.42 -10.29 -11.09
CA SER A 201 20.00 -10.34 -12.48
C SER A 201 18.67 -11.07 -12.60
N GLY A 202 17.79 -10.56 -13.45
CA GLY A 202 16.57 -11.24 -13.86
C GLY A 202 15.34 -10.35 -13.77
N THR A 203 14.35 -10.66 -14.58
CA THR A 203 13.13 -9.87 -14.68
C THR A 203 11.97 -10.74 -15.18
N PHE A 204 10.75 -10.40 -14.79
CA PHE A 204 9.56 -10.96 -15.40
C PHE A 204 9.25 -10.20 -16.70
N ARG A 205 9.12 -10.92 -17.80
CA ARG A 205 8.56 -10.41 -19.06
C ARG A 205 7.39 -11.29 -19.46
N ASN A 206 6.21 -10.70 -19.62
CA ASN A 206 4.97 -11.41 -19.97
C ASN A 206 4.70 -12.59 -19.03
N SER A 207 4.77 -12.36 -17.72
CA SER A 207 4.62 -13.37 -16.67
C SER A 207 5.63 -14.54 -16.71
N LYS A 208 6.66 -14.45 -17.55
CA LYS A 208 7.74 -15.43 -17.63
C LYS A 208 9.01 -14.87 -17.02
N TRP A 209 9.58 -15.63 -16.10
CA TRP A 209 10.87 -15.30 -15.51
C TRP A 209 11.99 -15.45 -16.56
N LYS A 210 12.81 -14.41 -16.69
CA LYS A 210 14.05 -14.42 -17.47
C LYS A 210 15.21 -14.08 -16.54
N GLY A 211 16.05 -15.05 -16.23
CA GLY A 211 17.17 -14.89 -15.31
C GLY A 211 17.72 -16.22 -14.82
N PRO A 212 18.63 -16.22 -13.84
CA PRO A 212 19.09 -17.45 -13.19
C PRO A 212 17.91 -18.19 -12.54
N PRO A 213 18.02 -19.50 -12.27
CA PRO A 213 16.98 -20.25 -11.57
C PRO A 213 16.51 -19.51 -10.30
N ARG A 214 15.19 -19.42 -10.10
CA ARG A 214 14.62 -18.68 -8.96
C ARG A 214 15.16 -19.19 -7.63
N SER A 215 15.38 -20.49 -7.48
CA SER A 215 16.00 -21.07 -6.28
C SER A 215 17.34 -20.43 -5.90
N HIS A 216 18.15 -20.02 -6.88
CA HIS A 216 19.45 -19.38 -6.64
C HIS A 216 19.31 -17.97 -6.04
N LEU A 217 18.14 -17.35 -6.17
CA LEU A 217 17.86 -16.03 -5.63
C LEU A 217 17.40 -16.05 -4.18
N LYS A 218 17.09 -17.22 -3.62
CA LYS A 218 16.53 -17.36 -2.26
C LYS A 218 17.43 -16.71 -1.20
N ALA A 219 18.74 -16.99 -1.22
CA ALA A 219 19.68 -16.43 -0.25
C ALA A 219 19.74 -14.89 -0.32
N ARG A 220 19.78 -14.32 -1.54
CA ARG A 220 19.75 -12.85 -1.74
C ARG A 220 18.43 -12.24 -1.28
N PHE A 221 17.33 -12.93 -1.49
CA PHE A 221 16.01 -12.46 -1.05
C PHE A 221 15.83 -12.51 0.46
N ASN A 222 16.39 -13.52 1.12
CA ASN A 222 16.43 -13.58 2.58
C ASN A 222 17.23 -12.39 3.12
N SER A 223 18.44 -12.17 2.60
CA SER A 223 19.25 -10.98 2.94
C SER A 223 18.50 -9.67 2.67
N TRP A 224 17.82 -9.56 1.53
CA TRP A 224 16.99 -8.39 1.22
C TRP A 224 15.90 -8.15 2.26
N SER A 225 15.19 -9.21 2.64
CA SER A 225 14.12 -9.14 3.64
C SER A 225 14.66 -8.83 5.03
N ASP A 226 15.85 -9.34 5.37
CA ASP A 226 16.54 -9.07 6.63
C ASP A 226 16.94 -7.59 6.74
N HIS A 227 17.51 -7.03 5.68
CA HIS A 227 17.85 -5.61 5.66
C HIS A 227 16.61 -4.72 5.72
N LEU A 228 15.54 -5.06 5.00
CA LEU A 228 14.26 -4.33 5.11
C LEU A 228 13.72 -4.36 6.55
N TYR A 229 13.74 -5.51 7.21
CA TYR A 229 13.33 -5.65 8.61
C TYR A 229 14.22 -4.86 9.58
N GLN A 230 15.54 -4.87 9.36
CA GLN A 230 16.49 -4.09 10.15
C GLN A 230 16.26 -2.58 10.00
N GLY A 231 15.93 -2.10 8.79
CA GLY A 231 15.68 -0.69 8.52
C GLY A 231 14.34 -0.14 9.01
N VAL A 232 13.40 -1.00 9.44
CA VAL A 232 12.21 -0.53 10.16
C VAL A 232 12.64 -0.01 11.53
N GLU A 233 12.39 1.27 11.80
CA GLU A 233 12.77 1.91 13.06
C GLU A 233 11.90 1.44 14.23
N GLU A 234 12.53 1.24 15.39
CA GLU A 234 11.85 0.84 16.63
C GLU A 234 11.18 2.02 17.35
N GLY A 235 11.35 3.24 16.84
CA GLY A 235 10.87 4.47 17.48
C GLY A 235 11.66 4.85 18.75
N ASP A 236 11.31 5.97 19.36
CA ASP A 236 11.92 6.39 20.62
C ASP A 236 11.55 5.39 21.71
N ALA A 237 12.54 4.92 22.46
CA ALA A 237 12.40 3.94 23.55
C ALA A 237 11.74 2.59 23.16
N GLY A 238 11.81 2.16 21.89
CA GLY A 238 11.25 0.86 21.47
C GLY A 238 9.71 0.85 21.38
N THR A 239 9.11 2.00 21.15
CA THR A 239 7.65 2.19 21.00
C THR A 239 7.04 1.50 19.78
N THR A 240 7.86 0.97 18.87
CA THR A 240 7.43 0.20 17.70
C THR A 240 7.78 -1.27 17.88
N GLN A 241 6.77 -2.12 17.89
CA GLN A 241 6.93 -3.57 17.83
C GLN A 241 7.02 -4.00 16.37
N LYS A 242 8.08 -4.73 16.00
CA LYS A 242 8.24 -5.25 14.62
C LYS A 242 8.50 -6.74 14.61
N GLN A 243 7.90 -7.42 13.65
CA GLN A 243 8.02 -8.85 13.45
C GLN A 243 8.30 -9.18 11.98
N LYS A 244 9.08 -10.23 11.77
CA LYS A 244 9.33 -10.83 10.46
C LYS A 244 8.83 -12.26 10.51
N GLN A 245 7.86 -12.59 9.68
CA GLN A 245 7.20 -13.89 9.64
C GLN A 245 7.32 -14.51 8.26
N GLU A 246 7.35 -15.84 8.20
CA GLU A 246 7.33 -16.59 6.95
C GLU A 246 6.04 -17.39 6.85
N PHE A 247 5.27 -17.17 5.79
CA PHE A 247 4.06 -17.92 5.47
C PHE A 247 4.24 -18.63 4.14
N GLU A 248 4.15 -19.95 4.12
CA GLU A 248 4.40 -20.75 2.92
C GLU A 248 3.25 -20.63 1.90
N ILE A 249 3.31 -19.59 1.08
CA ILE A 249 2.29 -19.26 0.08
C ILE A 249 2.76 -19.54 -1.35
N GLN A 250 4.05 -19.39 -1.63
CA GLN A 250 4.67 -19.75 -2.90
C GLN A 250 5.39 -21.08 -2.75
N THR A 251 4.72 -22.18 -3.11
CA THR A 251 5.26 -23.55 -2.98
C THR A 251 5.91 -24.08 -4.27
N LYS A 252 5.53 -23.54 -5.44
CA LYS A 252 5.98 -24.02 -6.76
C LYS A 252 7.18 -23.21 -7.29
N GLY A 253 8.30 -23.27 -6.57
CA GLY A 253 9.58 -22.66 -6.97
C GLY A 253 9.68 -21.15 -6.73
N GLY A 254 8.69 -20.56 -6.06
CA GLY A 254 8.82 -19.24 -5.45
C GLY A 254 9.40 -19.35 -4.04
N PHE A 255 9.99 -18.25 -3.56
CA PHE A 255 10.62 -18.17 -2.23
C PHE A 255 10.19 -16.89 -1.49
N GLN A 256 9.24 -16.13 -2.05
CA GLN A 256 8.82 -14.82 -1.54
C GLN A 256 7.70 -15.00 -0.50
N ASN A 257 8.05 -15.67 0.59
CA ASN A 257 7.14 -16.06 1.67
C ASN A 257 7.28 -15.18 2.92
N VAL A 258 8.22 -14.22 2.89
CA VAL A 258 8.50 -13.33 4.03
C VAL A 258 7.51 -12.16 4.06
N PHE A 259 7.05 -11.86 5.27
CA PHE A 259 6.22 -10.73 5.63
C PHE A 259 6.88 -9.97 6.77
N ILE A 260 6.82 -8.64 6.71
CA ILE A 260 7.33 -7.76 7.75
C ILE A 260 6.13 -6.95 8.25
N PHE A 261 5.90 -6.99 9.56
CA PHE A 261 4.87 -6.19 10.20
C PHE A 261 5.53 -5.29 11.23
N ALA A 262 5.01 -4.07 11.38
CA ALA A 262 5.42 -3.15 12.42
C ALA A 262 4.22 -2.38 12.94
N GLU A 263 4.15 -2.20 14.25
CA GLU A 263 3.04 -1.58 14.95
C GLU A 263 3.57 -0.61 15.99
N ARG A 264 2.98 0.58 16.06
CA ARG A 264 3.31 1.58 17.07
C ARG A 264 2.31 1.53 18.22
N ASP A 265 2.80 1.70 19.43
CA ASP A 265 1.95 1.85 20.62
C ASP A 265 1.02 3.07 20.44
N SER A 266 -0.27 2.91 20.72
CA SER A 266 -1.29 3.94 20.55
C SER A 266 -0.96 5.22 21.33
N LYS A 267 -0.32 5.09 22.51
CA LYS A 267 0.13 6.23 23.32
C LYS A 267 1.19 7.10 22.64
N SER A 268 1.98 6.54 21.72
CA SER A 268 2.95 7.31 20.94
C SER A 268 2.28 8.16 19.84
N THR A 269 1.03 7.82 19.48
CA THR A 269 0.25 8.49 18.43
C THR A 269 -0.78 9.50 18.97
N GLU A 270 -1.18 9.38 20.25
CA GLU A 270 -2.18 10.25 20.90
C GLU A 270 -1.83 11.75 20.86
N ASN A 271 -0.55 12.11 20.93
CA ASN A 271 -0.10 13.51 20.85
C ASN A 271 -0.27 14.17 19.45
N THR A 272 -0.83 13.46 18.47
CA THR A 272 -0.93 13.95 17.10
C THR A 272 -2.34 14.10 16.55
N PHE A 273 -3.38 13.65 17.26
CA PHE A 273 -4.76 13.92 16.83
C PHE A 273 -5.11 15.38 17.11
N PRO A 274 -5.44 16.21 16.10
CA PRO A 274 -6.00 17.52 16.39
C PRO A 274 -7.27 17.29 17.20
N LEU A 275 -7.37 17.96 18.35
CA LEU A 275 -8.64 18.13 19.04
C LEU A 275 -9.56 18.86 18.08
N ILE A 276 -10.41 18.12 17.37
CA ILE A 276 -11.50 18.71 16.61
C ILE A 276 -12.50 19.12 17.68
N ASN A 277 -12.54 20.42 17.98
CA ASN A 277 -13.65 21.00 18.72
C ASN A 277 -14.90 20.74 17.88
N VAL A 278 -15.72 19.81 18.35
CA VAL A 278 -17.08 19.63 17.86
C VAL A 278 -17.89 20.75 18.51
N GLU A 279 -18.10 21.84 17.77
CA GLU A 279 -19.20 22.78 18.03
C GLU A 279 -20.47 22.30 17.32
#